data_AF-A0A809RKQ6-F1
#
_entry.id   AF-A0A809RKQ6-F1
#
_cell.length_a   1.000
_cell.length_b   1.000
_cell.length_c   1.000
_cell.angle_alpha   90.00
_cell.angle_beta   90.00
_cell.angle_gamma   90.00
#
_symmetry.space_group_name_H-M   'P 1'
#
loop_
_entity.id
_entity.type
_entity.pdbx_description
1 polymer ?
#
loop_
_entity_poly.entity_id
_entity_poly.type
_entity_poly.pdbx_seq_one_letter_code
_entity_poly.pdbx_strand_id
1 'polypeptide(L)'
;MSNDKKSKIVHLNVNSATAAYAKRHGAEFKKERGLFFVGDDVPVELEEFIVSEPRIRSHNAVVKCPKCGSQMKLTPTRSGGVFWSCLMFPKCQGARSAEDDDVDSEVKHISDFDVLKTTPQKLNKLDSAKPNNSNDDKMIAAKIAEVASKKLGSVTAVNKWFNTPKLALSGRRSSDLDLTDMAEKKRILQMLLAL
;
A
#
# COMPACT_ATOMS: atom_id res chain seq x y z
N MET A 1 6.47 37.93 -28.55
CA MET A 1 6.72 37.64 -27.11
C MET A 1 5.42 37.15 -26.51
N SER A 2 5.11 35.86 -26.64
CA SER A 2 3.92 35.26 -26.03
C SER A 2 4.41 34.42 -24.88
N ASN A 3 4.35 35.00 -23.68
CA ASN A 3 4.75 34.33 -22.45
C ASN A 3 3.55 33.44 -22.05
N ASP A 4 3.54 32.20 -22.53
CA ASP A 4 2.56 31.18 -22.12
C ASP A 4 2.82 30.84 -20.65
N LYS A 5 2.27 31.65 -19.75
CA LYS A 5 2.21 31.35 -18.32
C LYS A 5 1.37 30.10 -18.17
N LYS A 6 2.03 28.97 -17.99
CA LYS A 6 1.41 27.69 -17.65
C LYS A 6 0.64 27.88 -16.35
N SER A 7 -0.67 28.06 -16.42
CA SER A 7 -1.53 28.24 -15.26
C SER A 7 -1.36 27.02 -14.35
N LYS A 8 -1.00 27.25 -13.08
CA LYS A 8 -0.91 26.19 -12.08
C LYS A 8 -2.35 25.81 -11.69
N ILE A 9 -2.50 24.52 -11.38
CA ILE A 9 -3.79 23.89 -11.14
C ILE A 9 -3.83 23.49 -9.67
N VAL A 10 -4.85 23.95 -8.95
CA VAL A 10 -5.05 23.63 -7.53
C VAL A 10 -6.05 22.47 -7.43
N HIS A 11 -5.68 21.43 -6.67
CA HIS A 11 -6.53 20.27 -6.45
C HIS A 11 -7.40 20.45 -5.20
N LEU A 12 -8.68 20.08 -5.31
CA LEU A 12 -9.66 20.21 -4.25
C LEU A 12 -10.12 18.83 -3.75
N ASN A 13 -10.26 18.69 -2.43
CA ASN A 13 -10.85 17.55 -1.73
C ASN A 13 -12.36 17.73 -1.62
N VAL A 14 -13.08 17.34 -2.67
CA VAL A 14 -14.53 17.52 -2.76
C VAL A 14 -15.23 16.17 -2.65
N ASN A 15 -16.23 16.05 -1.78
CA ASN A 15 -17.04 14.85 -1.63
C ASN A 15 -18.30 14.89 -2.54
N SER A 16 -19.09 13.82 -2.57
CA SER A 16 -20.28 13.76 -3.43
C SER A 16 -21.35 14.80 -3.08
N ALA A 17 -21.49 15.18 -1.82
CA ALA A 17 -22.47 16.17 -1.36
C ALA A 17 -22.06 17.60 -1.74
N THR A 18 -20.76 17.92 -1.69
CA THR A 18 -20.22 19.25 -1.99
C THR A 18 -19.81 19.42 -3.46
N ALA A 19 -19.88 18.35 -4.26
CA ALA A 19 -19.55 18.38 -5.69
C ALA A 19 -20.38 19.40 -6.49
N ALA A 20 -21.68 19.52 -6.20
CA ALA A 20 -22.53 20.51 -6.87
C ALA A 20 -22.16 21.94 -6.49
N TYR A 21 -21.78 22.16 -5.23
CA TYR A 21 -21.29 23.45 -4.74
C TYR A 21 -19.97 23.81 -5.43
N ALA A 22 -18.98 22.92 -5.39
CA ALA A 22 -17.68 23.14 -6.03
C ALA A 22 -17.81 23.51 -7.52
N LYS A 23 -18.67 22.80 -8.27
CA LYS A 23 -18.92 23.10 -9.69
C LYS A 23 -19.52 24.48 -9.93
N ARG A 24 -20.44 24.94 -9.06
CA ARG A 24 -21.06 26.27 -9.17
C ARG A 24 -20.04 27.39 -8.99
N HIS A 25 -18.99 27.13 -8.20
CA HIS A 25 -17.91 28.06 -7.94
C HIS A 25 -16.69 27.81 -8.84
N GLY A 26 -16.85 27.16 -10.00
CA GLY A 26 -15.80 27.06 -11.02
C GLY A 26 -14.83 25.89 -10.86
N ALA A 27 -15.10 24.92 -9.97
CA ALA A 27 -14.31 23.70 -9.92
C ALA A 27 -14.70 22.71 -11.02
N GLU A 28 -13.70 22.19 -11.71
CA GLU A 28 -13.85 21.18 -12.74
C GLU A 28 -13.45 19.79 -12.23
N PHE A 29 -14.10 18.74 -12.72
CA PHE A 29 -13.78 17.35 -12.36
C PHE A 29 -13.00 16.65 -13.47
N LYS A 30 -11.78 16.20 -13.17
CA LYS A 30 -10.95 15.42 -14.10
C LYS A 30 -11.11 13.93 -13.81
N LYS A 31 -11.80 13.21 -14.70
CA LYS A 31 -12.05 11.76 -14.59
C LYS A 31 -10.76 10.94 -14.47
N GLU A 32 -9.68 11.36 -15.11
CA GLU A 32 -8.38 10.65 -15.13
C GLU A 32 -7.74 10.57 -13.73
N ARG A 33 -7.87 11.61 -12.92
CA ARG A 33 -7.32 11.68 -11.56
C ARG A 33 -8.36 11.43 -10.47
N GLY A 34 -9.65 11.44 -10.82
CA GLY A 34 -10.75 11.33 -9.87
C GLY A 34 -10.85 12.51 -8.90
N LEU A 35 -10.35 13.69 -9.29
CA LEU A 35 -10.23 14.86 -8.42
C LEU A 35 -10.87 16.10 -9.04
N PHE A 36 -11.36 16.99 -8.17
CA PHE A 36 -11.77 18.34 -8.54
C PHE A 36 -10.54 19.26 -8.60
N PHE A 37 -10.57 20.25 -9.47
CA PHE A 37 -9.52 21.24 -9.61
C PHE A 37 -10.06 22.61 -10.01
N VAL A 38 -9.32 23.64 -9.66
CA VAL A 38 -9.51 25.04 -10.08
C VAL A 38 -8.18 25.54 -10.65
N GLY A 39 -8.22 26.63 -11.43
CA GLY A 39 -7.02 27.33 -11.85
C GLY A 39 -6.26 27.98 -10.68
N ASP A 40 -5.32 28.86 -11.01
CA ASP A 40 -4.48 29.56 -10.02
C ASP A 40 -5.29 30.45 -9.08
N ASP A 41 -6.32 31.11 -9.62
CA ASP A 41 -7.21 31.98 -8.85
C ASP A 41 -8.32 31.15 -8.21
N VAL A 42 -8.05 30.64 -7.00
CA VAL A 42 -9.01 29.86 -6.23
C VAL A 42 -10.01 30.81 -5.55
N PRO A 43 -11.33 30.66 -5.78
CA PRO A 43 -12.34 31.43 -5.06
C PRO A 43 -12.29 31.17 -3.56
N VAL A 44 -12.57 32.19 -2.75
CA VAL A 44 -12.56 32.11 -1.27
C VAL A 44 -13.47 30.98 -0.76
N GLU A 45 -14.60 30.76 -1.43
CA GLU A 45 -15.55 29.68 -1.15
C GLU A 45 -14.97 28.27 -1.32
N LEU A 46 -13.87 28.15 -2.07
CA LEU A 46 -13.21 26.89 -2.37
C LEU A 46 -11.90 26.67 -1.62
N GLU A 47 -11.42 27.66 -0.86
CA GLU A 47 -10.17 27.57 -0.08
C GLU A 47 -10.22 26.44 0.96
N GLU A 48 -11.37 26.23 1.59
CA GLU A 48 -11.56 25.17 2.59
C GLU A 48 -11.42 23.76 2.01
N PHE A 49 -11.66 23.61 0.70
CA PHE A 49 -11.53 22.33 0.01
C PHE A 49 -10.11 22.11 -0.52
N ILE A 50 -9.20 23.07 -0.42
CA ILE A 50 -7.81 22.86 -0.80
C ILE A 50 -7.25 21.73 0.09
N VAL A 51 -6.72 20.69 -0.54
CA VAL A 51 -5.96 19.67 0.19
C VAL A 51 -4.77 20.39 0.80
N SER A 52 -4.84 20.73 2.10
CA SER A 52 -3.64 21.16 2.81
C SER A 52 -2.59 20.08 2.62
N GLU A 53 -1.44 20.45 2.03
CA GLU A 53 -0.34 19.50 1.91
C GLU A 53 -0.08 18.94 3.32
N PRO A 54 -0.13 17.61 3.51
CA PRO A 54 0.22 17.08 4.81
C PRO A 54 1.64 17.58 5.10
N ARG A 55 1.84 18.21 6.26
CA ARG A 55 3.18 18.54 6.78
C ARG A 55 3.91 17.24 7.12
N ILE A 56 4.19 16.45 6.10
CA ILE A 56 5.12 15.35 6.16
C ILE A 56 6.47 16.03 6.33
N ARG A 57 7.02 15.99 7.55
CA ARG A 57 8.44 16.25 7.74
C ARG A 57 9.16 15.15 6.95
N SER A 58 9.45 15.45 5.68
CA SER A 58 10.05 14.52 4.74
C SER A 58 11.51 14.35 5.11
N HIS A 59 11.77 13.54 6.13
CA HIS A 59 13.11 13.05 6.42
C HIS A 59 13.39 11.89 5.45
N ASN A 60 13.56 12.24 4.18
CA ASN A 60 13.93 11.34 3.10
C ASN A 60 15.43 10.96 3.17
N ALA A 61 15.96 10.77 4.37
CA ALA A 61 17.32 10.29 4.60
C ALA A 61 17.26 8.80 4.92
N VAL A 62 17.97 7.98 4.14
CA VAL A 62 18.13 6.55 4.43
C VAL A 62 19.18 6.40 5.54
N VAL A 63 18.75 6.54 6.80
CA VAL A 63 19.64 6.43 7.96
C VAL A 63 19.96 4.96 8.25
N LYS A 64 21.26 4.64 8.37
CA LYS A 64 21.74 3.32 8.77
C LYS A 64 21.96 3.26 10.29
N CYS A 65 21.68 2.10 10.86
CA CYS A 65 21.86 1.79 12.26
C CYS A 65 23.35 1.64 12.59
N PRO A 66 23.90 2.36 13.59
CA PRO A 66 25.32 2.26 13.94
C PRO A 66 25.68 0.90 14.57
N LYS A 67 24.68 0.15 15.08
CA LYS A 67 24.92 -1.16 15.72
C LYS A 67 24.99 -2.32 14.73
N CYS A 68 24.28 -2.25 13.60
CA CYS A 68 24.13 -3.40 12.69
C CYS A 68 24.16 -3.03 11.20
N GLY A 69 24.26 -1.75 10.86
CA GLY A 69 24.28 -1.26 9.47
C GLY A 69 22.94 -1.33 8.73
N SER A 70 21.90 -1.96 9.29
CA SER A 70 20.57 -2.01 8.69
C SER A 70 19.87 -0.66 8.67
N GLN A 71 18.89 -0.50 7.77
CA GLN A 71 18.09 0.72 7.68
C GLN A 71 17.30 0.99 8.97
N MET A 72 17.06 2.28 9.23
CA MET A 72 16.27 2.76 10.34
C MET A 72 14.96 3.39 9.84
N LYS A 73 13.92 3.37 10.68
CA LYS A 73 12.64 4.04 10.46
C LYS A 73 12.43 5.14 11.50
N LEU A 74 11.81 6.24 11.12
CA LEU A 74 11.32 7.22 12.08
C LEU A 74 10.13 6.65 12.85
N THR A 75 10.24 6.68 14.17
CA THR A 75 9.22 6.21 15.10
C THR A 75 8.84 7.35 16.04
N PRO A 76 7.54 7.66 16.20
CA PRO A 76 7.11 8.68 17.16
C PRO A 76 7.34 8.20 18.60
N THR A 77 7.66 9.15 19.49
CA THR A 77 7.73 8.92 20.94
C THR A 77 6.44 9.34 21.62
N ARG A 78 6.20 8.83 22.84
CA ARG A 78 5.05 9.23 23.66
C ARG A 78 5.03 10.72 24.00
N SER A 79 6.21 11.35 24.05
CA SER A 79 6.39 12.76 24.37
C SER A 79 6.21 13.70 23.17
N GLY A 80 5.79 13.19 22.01
CA GLY A 80 5.55 13.99 20.79
C GLY A 80 6.79 14.26 19.95
N GLY A 81 7.94 13.67 20.30
CA GLY A 81 9.15 13.67 19.47
C GLY A 81 9.18 12.52 18.47
N VAL A 82 10.22 12.45 17.66
CA VAL A 82 10.49 11.32 16.75
C VAL A 82 11.94 10.87 16.92
N PHE A 83 12.21 9.58 16.69
CA PHE A 83 13.55 9.01 16.74
C PHE A 83 13.73 7.94 15.66
N TRP A 84 14.95 7.73 15.22
CA TRP A 84 15.28 6.64 14.31
C TRP A 84 15.37 5.33 15.10
N SER A 85 14.58 4.34 14.71
CA SER A 85 14.58 2.98 15.27
C SER A 85 15.03 1.97 14.23
N CYS A 86 15.89 1.02 14.62
CA CYS A 86 16.36 -0.02 13.72
C CYS A 86 15.20 -0.91 13.20
N LEU A 87 15.18 -1.19 11.90
CA LEU A 87 14.18 -2.09 11.32
C LEU A 87 14.29 -3.53 11.83
N MET A 88 15.44 -3.95 12.35
CA MET A 88 15.64 -5.28 12.93
C MET A 88 15.21 -5.40 14.40
N PHE A 89 14.54 -4.41 14.99
CA PHE A 89 13.97 -4.55 16.33
C PHE A 89 12.98 -5.74 16.38
N PRO A 90 13.00 -6.60 17.43
CA PRO A 90 13.75 -6.52 18.68
C PRO A 90 15.17 -7.13 18.64
N LYS A 91 15.58 -7.76 17.51
CA LYS A 91 16.91 -8.38 17.37
C LYS A 91 18.05 -7.35 17.40
N CYS A 92 17.78 -6.10 17.02
CA CYS A 92 18.69 -4.99 17.16
C CYS A 92 18.00 -3.80 17.84
N GLN A 93 18.51 -3.38 19.00
CA GLN A 93 18.02 -2.22 19.77
C GLN A 93 18.81 -0.94 19.43
N GLY A 94 19.10 -0.73 18.14
CA GLY A 94 19.72 0.51 17.67
C GLY A 94 18.70 1.63 17.59
N ALA A 95 19.02 2.78 18.17
CA ALA A 95 18.21 3.99 18.13
C ALA A 95 19.12 5.22 17.92
N ARG A 96 18.62 6.27 17.26
CA ARG A 96 19.27 7.58 17.12
C ARG A 96 18.24 8.70 17.27
N SER A 97 18.67 9.87 17.69
CA SER A 97 17.83 11.05 17.74
C SER A 97 17.48 11.50 16.32
N ALA A 98 16.30 12.08 16.12
CA ALA A 98 15.92 12.62 14.80
C ALA A 98 16.50 14.02 14.53
N GLU A 99 17.20 14.60 15.51
CA GLU A 99 17.75 15.97 15.50
C GLU A 99 19.26 16.00 15.18
N ASP A 100 19.89 14.83 14.99
CA ASP A 100 21.30 14.74 14.61
C ASP A 100 21.44 15.06 13.11
N ASP A 101 21.41 16.36 12.75
CA ASP A 101 21.59 16.88 11.39
C ASP A 101 23.06 16.91 10.92
N ASP A 102 24.02 16.51 11.76
CA ASP A 102 25.45 16.47 11.43
C ASP A 102 25.94 15.06 11.08
N VAL A 103 25.64 14.59 9.87
CA VAL A 103 26.45 13.56 9.22
C VAL A 103 26.85 14.03 7.82
N ASP A 104 27.99 14.70 7.77
CA ASP A 104 28.84 14.81 6.59
C ASP A 104 29.18 13.41 6.09
N SER A 105 28.49 12.95 5.04
CA SER A 105 29.01 12.16 3.91
C SER A 105 27.85 11.58 3.09
N GLU A 106 27.61 12.19 1.92
CA GLU A 106 26.73 11.70 0.86
C GLU A 106 25.32 11.27 1.31
N VAL A 107 24.54 12.23 1.82
CA VAL A 107 23.08 12.07 1.82
C VAL A 107 22.62 12.06 0.36
N LYS A 108 22.44 10.86 -0.20
CA LYS A 108 21.68 10.70 -1.43
C LYS A 108 20.25 11.08 -1.09
N HIS A 109 19.82 12.29 -1.46
CA HIS A 109 18.40 12.61 -1.44
C HIS A 109 17.68 11.49 -2.23
N ILE A 110 16.51 11.08 -1.76
CA ILE A 110 15.68 10.09 -2.48
C ILE A 110 15.39 10.58 -3.93
N SER A 111 15.52 11.88 -4.21
CA SER A 111 15.44 12.47 -5.55
C SER A 111 16.67 12.24 -6.44
N ASP A 112 17.85 11.98 -5.86
CA ASP A 112 19.14 11.98 -6.58
C ASP A 112 19.67 10.57 -6.82
N PHE A 113 19.13 9.59 -6.10
CA PHE A 113 19.12 8.25 -6.65
C PHE A 113 18.10 8.31 -7.78
N ASP A 114 18.59 8.35 -9.03
CA ASP A 114 17.84 7.92 -10.21
C ASP A 114 16.94 6.82 -9.69
N VAL A 115 15.63 7.12 -9.55
CA VAL A 115 14.63 6.17 -9.07
C VAL A 115 14.96 4.98 -9.91
N LEU A 116 15.55 3.94 -9.28
CA LEU A 116 16.07 2.81 -10.00
C LEU A 116 14.98 2.54 -11.00
N LYS A 117 15.32 2.45 -12.28
CA LYS A 117 14.44 1.81 -13.23
C LYS A 117 14.26 0.32 -12.88
N THR A 118 14.48 -0.10 -11.64
CA THR A 118 13.40 -0.79 -10.95
C THR A 118 12.36 0.27 -10.55
N THR A 119 11.49 0.71 -11.48
CA THR A 119 10.15 0.10 -11.52
C THR A 119 9.97 -0.89 -10.34
N PRO A 120 8.81 -1.11 -9.72
CA PRO A 120 8.50 -2.52 -9.52
C PRO A 120 8.75 -3.13 -10.91
N GLN A 121 9.96 -3.71 -11.16
CA GLN A 121 10.29 -4.56 -12.32
C GLN A 121 9.05 -5.36 -12.30
N LYS A 122 8.16 -5.08 -13.28
CA LYS A 122 6.77 -5.44 -13.25
C LYS A 122 6.69 -6.56 -12.24
N LEU A 123 6.24 -6.34 -10.98
CA LEU A 123 5.69 -7.51 -10.32
C LEU A 123 4.64 -7.78 -11.34
N ASN A 124 4.94 -8.78 -12.18
CA ASN A 124 4.22 -8.95 -13.40
C ASN A 124 2.80 -8.89 -12.80
N LYS A 125 1.92 -8.05 -13.33
CA LYS A 125 0.98 -8.67 -14.23
C LYS A 125 1.59 -9.97 -14.88
N LEU A 126 2.00 -11.00 -14.10
CA LEU A 126 1.40 -12.31 -13.98
C LEU A 126 0.05 -11.82 -13.69
N ASP A 127 -0.68 -11.82 -14.79
CA ASP A 127 -1.63 -10.80 -15.08
C ASP A 127 -2.58 -10.68 -13.87
N SER A 128 -3.58 -9.85 -14.00
CA SER A 128 -4.83 -10.52 -13.76
C SER A 128 -4.83 -11.72 -14.73
N ALA A 129 -4.21 -12.86 -14.34
CA ALA A 129 -4.58 -14.18 -14.73
C ALA A 129 -6.02 -14.20 -14.24
N LYS A 130 -6.84 -13.56 -15.08
CA LYS A 130 -8.23 -13.84 -15.29
C LYS A 130 -8.30 -15.32 -14.97
N PRO A 131 -9.01 -15.74 -13.90
CA PRO A 131 -9.00 -17.13 -13.48
C PRO A 131 -9.13 -17.95 -14.74
N ASN A 132 -8.04 -18.64 -15.11
CA ASN A 132 -8.03 -19.35 -16.36
C ASN A 132 -9.10 -20.39 -16.16
N ASN A 133 -10.15 -20.26 -16.95
CA ASN A 133 -11.36 -21.05 -16.85
C ASN A 133 -11.08 -22.44 -17.42
N SER A 134 -9.95 -23.02 -17.04
CA SER A 134 -9.63 -24.41 -17.32
C SER A 134 -10.60 -25.24 -16.47
N ASN A 135 -11.18 -26.28 -17.07
CA ASN A 135 -12.11 -27.15 -16.36
C ASN A 135 -11.44 -27.83 -15.16
N ASP A 136 -10.11 -27.97 -15.20
CA ASP A 136 -9.30 -28.57 -14.15
C ASP A 136 -9.23 -27.71 -12.88
N ASP A 137 -9.07 -26.38 -13.02
CA ASP A 137 -9.01 -25.46 -11.87
C ASP A 137 -10.33 -25.42 -11.11
N LYS A 138 -11.45 -25.41 -11.85
CA LYS A 138 -12.79 -25.51 -11.28
C LYS A 138 -13.02 -26.83 -10.57
N MET A 139 -12.55 -27.94 -11.15
CA MET A 139 -12.68 -29.27 -10.54
C MET A 139 -11.84 -29.38 -9.26
N ILE A 140 -10.63 -28.82 -9.23
CA ILE A 140 -9.75 -28.86 -8.06
C ILE A 140 -10.34 -28.00 -6.93
N ALA A 141 -10.79 -26.78 -7.23
CA ALA A 141 -11.45 -25.91 -6.27
C ALA A 141 -12.73 -26.54 -5.70
N ALA A 142 -13.54 -27.18 -6.55
CA ALA A 142 -14.75 -27.89 -6.13
C ALA A 142 -14.44 -29.05 -5.18
N LYS A 143 -13.42 -29.87 -5.47
CA LYS A 143 -12.98 -30.97 -4.59
C LYS A 143 -12.51 -30.46 -3.22
N ILE A 144 -11.76 -29.37 -3.20
CA ILE A 144 -11.29 -28.76 -1.96
C ILE A 144 -12.46 -28.19 -1.15
N ALA A 145 -13.41 -27.51 -1.81
CA ALA A 145 -14.62 -27.00 -1.17
C ALA A 145 -15.50 -28.12 -0.61
N GLU A 146 -15.59 -29.27 -1.29
CA GLU A 146 -16.31 -30.46 -0.83
C GLU A 146 -15.68 -31.07 0.42
N VAL A 147 -14.35 -31.19 0.46
CA VAL A 147 -13.64 -31.66 1.66
C VAL A 147 -13.82 -30.67 2.82
N ALA A 148 -13.76 -29.37 2.53
CA ALA A 148 -13.94 -28.34 3.54
C ALA A 148 -15.37 -28.30 4.10
N SER A 149 -16.39 -28.49 3.26
CA SER A 149 -17.79 -28.52 3.72
C SER A 149 -18.09 -29.72 4.61
N LYS A 150 -17.52 -30.89 4.29
CA LYS A 150 -17.59 -32.10 5.14
C LYS A 150 -16.94 -31.90 6.51
N LYS A 151 -15.85 -31.13 6.57
CA LYS A 151 -15.09 -30.90 7.81
C LYS A 151 -15.64 -29.77 8.69
N LEU A 152 -16.02 -28.66 8.08
CA LEU A 152 -16.47 -27.46 8.79
C LEU A 152 -18.00 -27.40 8.99
N GLY A 153 -18.77 -28.25 8.31
CA GLY A 153 -20.22 -28.41 8.50
C GLY A 153 -21.09 -27.26 8.01
N SER A 154 -20.52 -26.10 7.66
CA SER A 154 -21.27 -24.92 7.18
C SER A 154 -20.51 -24.18 6.08
N VAL A 155 -21.23 -23.76 5.04
CA VAL A 155 -20.69 -22.96 3.93
C VAL A 155 -20.07 -21.65 4.42
N THR A 156 -20.64 -21.03 5.45
CA THR A 156 -20.12 -19.79 6.05
C THR A 156 -18.80 -20.03 6.76
N ALA A 157 -18.67 -21.16 7.47
CA ALA A 157 -17.43 -21.55 8.14
C ALA A 157 -16.32 -21.85 7.12
N VAL A 158 -16.66 -22.50 6.00
CA VAL A 158 -15.75 -22.72 4.87
C VAL A 158 -15.24 -21.38 4.31
N ASN A 159 -16.13 -20.48 3.93
CA ASN A 159 -15.76 -19.17 3.38
C ASN A 159 -14.88 -18.36 4.35
N LYS A 160 -15.24 -18.34 5.64
CA LYS A 160 -14.43 -17.67 6.66
C LYS A 160 -13.05 -18.32 6.77
N TRP A 161 -12.97 -19.65 6.72
CA TRP A 161 -11.70 -20.36 6.81
C TRP A 161 -10.79 -20.10 5.62
N PHE A 162 -11.32 -20.06 4.38
CA PHE A 162 -10.54 -19.77 3.18
C PHE A 162 -9.99 -18.34 3.14
N ASN A 163 -10.77 -17.38 3.64
CA ASN A 163 -10.42 -15.96 3.61
C ASN A 163 -9.67 -15.47 4.86
N THR A 164 -9.46 -16.34 5.85
CA THR A 164 -8.68 -15.97 7.05
C THR A 164 -7.19 -16.25 6.84
N PRO A 165 -6.30 -15.27 7.11
CA PRO A 165 -4.86 -15.48 7.08
C PRO A 165 -4.44 -16.63 7.99
N LYS A 166 -3.59 -17.53 7.48
CA LYS A 166 -3.08 -18.67 8.25
C LYS A 166 -1.59 -18.54 8.46
N LEU A 167 -1.15 -18.75 9.70
CA LEU A 167 0.28 -18.77 10.04
C LEU A 167 1.02 -19.87 9.26
N ALA A 168 0.38 -21.04 9.09
CA ALA A 168 0.87 -22.16 8.28
C ALA A 168 1.04 -21.83 6.79
N LEU A 169 0.42 -20.74 6.32
CA LEU A 169 0.53 -20.23 4.95
C LEU A 169 1.32 -18.91 4.89
N SER A 170 2.26 -18.71 5.83
CA SER A 170 3.06 -17.48 5.94
C SER A 170 2.21 -16.20 5.98
N GLY A 171 1.04 -16.25 6.63
CA GLY A 171 0.11 -15.14 6.72
C GLY A 171 -0.75 -14.91 5.46
N ARG A 172 -0.68 -15.80 4.47
CA ARG A 172 -1.56 -15.77 3.29
C ARG A 172 -2.92 -16.41 3.60
N ARG A 173 -3.91 -16.05 2.79
CA ARG A 173 -5.24 -16.70 2.77
C ARG A 173 -5.16 -17.95 1.91
N SER A 174 -5.93 -18.98 2.27
CA SER A 174 -6.01 -20.20 1.46
C SER A 174 -6.60 -19.94 0.07
N SER A 175 -7.40 -18.87 -0.08
CA SER A 175 -7.96 -18.41 -1.36
C SER A 175 -6.94 -17.83 -2.34
N ASP A 176 -5.78 -17.38 -1.83
CA ASP A 176 -4.77 -16.67 -2.64
C ASP A 176 -3.65 -17.61 -3.13
N LEU A 177 -3.78 -18.91 -2.84
CA LEU A 177 -2.81 -19.93 -3.23
C LEU A 177 -3.11 -20.46 -4.63
N ASP A 178 -2.05 -20.83 -5.34
CA ASP A 178 -2.15 -21.45 -6.65
C ASP A 178 -2.54 -22.93 -6.48
N LEU A 179 -3.76 -23.26 -6.87
CA LEU A 179 -4.30 -24.62 -6.76
C LEU A 179 -3.74 -25.57 -7.84
N THR A 180 -3.01 -25.05 -8.83
CA THR A 180 -2.28 -25.85 -9.82
C THR A 180 -0.97 -26.40 -9.24
N ASP A 181 -0.41 -25.74 -8.21
CA ASP A 181 0.75 -26.24 -7.48
C ASP A 181 0.34 -27.36 -6.51
N MET A 182 0.83 -28.57 -6.78
CA MET A 182 0.60 -29.75 -5.95
C MET A 182 1.11 -29.58 -4.52
N ALA A 183 2.16 -28.78 -4.29
CA ALA A 183 2.67 -28.50 -2.96
C ALA A 183 1.72 -27.63 -2.13
N GLU A 184 1.20 -26.54 -2.72
CA GLU A 184 0.24 -25.66 -2.06
C GLU A 184 -1.11 -26.37 -1.82
N LYS A 185 -1.59 -27.12 -2.81
CA LYS A 185 -2.77 -27.99 -2.69
C LYS A 185 -2.63 -29.00 -1.56
N LYS A 186 -1.48 -29.67 -1.43
CA LYS A 186 -1.22 -30.64 -0.36
C LYS A 186 -1.23 -29.97 1.02
N ARG A 187 -0.70 -28.75 1.13
CA ARG A 187 -0.75 -27.97 2.39
C ARG A 187 -2.18 -27.63 2.79
N ILE A 188 -3.00 -27.14 1.86
CA ILE A 188 -4.41 -26.83 2.15
C ILE A 188 -5.16 -28.10 2.60
N LEU A 189 -4.99 -29.21 1.90
CA LEU A 189 -5.62 -30.49 2.27
C LEU A 189 -5.15 -31.00 3.63
N GLN A 190 -3.85 -30.92 3.91
CA GLN A 190 -3.30 -31.30 5.21
C GLN A 190 -3.88 -30.45 6.34
N MET A 191 -4.07 -29.15 6.11
CA MET A 191 -4.71 -28.27 7.09
C MET A 191 -6.18 -28.61 7.30
N LEU A 192 -6.93 -28.95 6.25
CA LEU A 192 -8.34 -29.36 6.36
C LEU A 192 -8.50 -30.71 7.08
N LEU A 193 -7.54 -31.62 6.90
CA LEU A 193 -7.52 -32.91 7.61
C LEU A 193 -7.18 -32.76 9.09
N ALA A 194 -6.44 -31.72 9.46
CA ALA A 194 -6.09 -31.37 10.84
C ALA A 194 -7.20 -30.60 11.58
N LEU A 195 -8.32 -30.29 10.91
CA LEU A 195 -9.57 -29.79 11.51
C LEU A 195 -10.48 -30.95 11.89
#